data_AF-A0A3R6B2D5-F1
#
_entry.id   AF-A0A3R6B2D5-F1
#
_cell.length_a   1.000
_cell.length_b   1.000
_cell.length_c   1.000
_cell.angle_alpha   90.00
_cell.angle_beta   90.00
_cell.angle_gamma   90.00
#
_symmetry.space_group_name_H-M   'P 1'
#
loop_
_entity.id
_entity.type
_entity.pdbx_description
1 polymer ?
#
loop_
_entity_poly.entity_id
_entity_poly.type
_entity_poly.pdbx_seq_one_letter_code
_entity_poly.pdbx_strand_id
1 'polypeptide(L)'
;MLNKKLEYKICGALQQFCVSGLLKGDMGVCIYYFVSGRMRNDSHMTQLGNASLKRIMSKMGQNKKLFIEDGVVGIAIGISFLLKYKYVEGDVNDVLQDIDDYIYKGACVVLENETAPDTKLPTLDILIFYIVRYIDVKAPARKRFYGKLIEHLFNHIYIHRQDSFYQESYPFRLKKDSYLFLCVLVWIYKIGIAQKRIGHILEEIKPFLFSCFPVLHANRFQLMTVARCVGKFVNDKEWVTFADRLAENVDMNYILEKELADKNILPQTGVIGIWLLKEFNLWMGFAVRDSSYDFEKRVIESSIWDRIEKDAEFFSNYYSLDGYCGVRMFLDYLRQQNEI
;
A
#
# COMPACT_ATOMS: atom_id res chain seq x y z
N MET A 1 -26.62 0.66 4.24
CA MET A 1 -26.18 1.20 2.94
C MET A 1 -25.21 2.35 3.22
N LEU A 2 -23.98 2.31 2.71
CA LEU A 2 -23.04 3.42 2.86
C LEU A 2 -23.70 4.71 2.36
N ASN A 3 -24.10 5.56 3.31
CA ASN A 3 -25.10 6.60 3.08
C ASN A 3 -24.44 7.85 2.48
N LYS A 4 -25.18 8.60 1.63
CA LYS A 4 -24.82 9.96 1.16
C LYS A 4 -24.34 10.86 2.32
N LYS A 5 -24.91 10.66 3.52
CA LYS A 5 -24.48 11.35 4.75
C LYS A 5 -22.98 11.21 5.05
N LEU A 6 -22.39 10.04 4.83
CA LEU A 6 -20.94 9.82 5.04
C LEU A 6 -20.13 10.49 3.93
N GLU A 7 -20.59 10.48 2.68
CA GLU A 7 -19.96 11.22 1.58
C GLU A 7 -19.93 12.74 1.89
N TYR A 8 -21.01 13.30 2.44
CA TYR A 8 -21.03 14.70 2.89
C TYR A 8 -20.05 14.97 4.05
N LYS A 9 -19.88 14.03 4.98
CA LYS A 9 -18.89 14.16 6.08
C LYS A 9 -17.45 14.22 5.57
N ILE A 10 -17.13 13.53 4.47
CA ILE A 10 -15.79 13.60 3.86
C ILE A 10 -15.48 15.05 3.44
N CYS A 11 -16.44 15.75 2.82
CA CYS A 11 -16.27 17.17 2.48
C CYS A 11 -15.95 18.03 3.71
N GLY A 12 -16.56 17.74 4.86
CA GLY A 12 -16.23 18.40 6.13
C GLY A 12 -14.83 18.08 6.64
N ALA A 13 -14.41 16.80 6.58
CA ALA A 13 -13.06 16.38 6.98
C ALA A 13 -11.97 17.04 6.14
N LEU A 14 -12.18 17.14 4.81
CA LEU A 14 -11.27 17.82 3.88
C LEU A 14 -11.06 19.32 4.20
N GLN A 15 -12.00 19.94 4.90
CA GLN A 15 -11.90 21.34 5.33
C GLN A 15 -11.20 21.51 6.68
N GLN A 16 -11.25 20.49 7.54
CA GLN A 16 -10.76 20.54 8.92
C GLN A 16 -9.35 19.99 9.11
N PHE A 17 -8.93 18.99 8.34
CA PHE A 17 -7.68 18.26 8.61
C PHE A 17 -6.57 18.62 7.61
N CYS A 18 -5.35 18.79 8.13
CA CYS A 18 -4.15 19.12 7.35
C CYS A 18 -3.28 17.87 7.11
N VAL A 19 -3.91 16.71 6.85
CA VAL A 19 -3.18 15.47 6.55
C VAL A 19 -3.36 15.15 5.08
N SER A 20 -2.26 15.16 4.32
CA SER A 20 -2.32 15.09 2.85
C SER A 20 -1.84 13.75 2.27
N GLY A 21 -1.51 12.74 3.08
CA GLY A 21 -1.01 11.46 2.57
C GLY A 21 -2.03 10.59 1.85
N LEU A 22 -1.56 9.42 1.39
CA LEU A 22 -2.32 8.54 0.50
C LEU A 22 -3.30 7.63 1.26
N LEU A 23 -2.84 6.96 2.31
CA LEU A 23 -3.67 6.00 3.05
C LEU A 23 -4.52 6.68 4.13
N LYS A 24 -3.99 7.76 4.70
CA LYS A 24 -4.58 8.55 5.78
C LYS A 24 -4.45 10.03 5.41
N GLY A 25 -5.21 10.47 4.41
CA GLY A 25 -5.21 11.88 4.05
C GLY A 25 -5.99 12.24 2.80
N ASP A 26 -5.91 13.52 2.45
CA ASP A 26 -6.65 14.13 1.35
C ASP A 26 -6.32 13.54 -0.02
N MET A 27 -5.09 13.04 -0.24
CA MET A 27 -4.73 12.43 -1.52
C MET A 27 -5.53 11.16 -1.77
N GLY A 28 -5.73 10.33 -0.75
CA GLY A 28 -6.57 9.15 -0.88
C GLY A 28 -8.03 9.47 -1.21
N VAL A 29 -8.56 10.55 -0.65
CA VAL A 29 -9.91 11.05 -0.99
C VAL A 29 -9.98 11.61 -2.40
N CYS A 30 -8.93 12.32 -2.83
CA CYS A 30 -8.82 12.82 -4.20
C CYS A 30 -8.89 11.68 -5.22
N ILE A 31 -8.13 10.60 -4.98
CA ILE A 31 -8.19 9.37 -5.79
C ILE A 31 -9.59 8.77 -5.76
N TYR A 32 -10.21 8.64 -4.59
CA TYR A 32 -11.58 8.14 -4.47
C TYR A 32 -12.56 8.89 -5.36
N TYR A 33 -12.52 10.22 -5.35
CA TYR A 33 -13.40 11.04 -6.17
C TYR A 33 -13.18 10.85 -7.67
N PHE A 34 -11.93 10.82 -8.11
CA PHE A 34 -11.61 10.60 -9.51
C PHE A 34 -11.98 9.19 -9.99
N VAL A 35 -11.64 8.16 -9.21
CA VAL A 35 -11.94 6.76 -9.57
C VAL A 35 -13.44 6.52 -9.58
N SER A 36 -14.15 6.93 -8.53
CA SER A 36 -15.61 6.75 -8.43
C SER A 36 -16.35 7.59 -9.46
N GLY A 37 -15.90 8.83 -9.71
CA GLY A 37 -16.48 9.69 -10.75
C GLY A 37 -16.39 9.05 -12.13
N ARG A 38 -15.26 8.42 -12.47
CA ARG A 38 -15.13 7.65 -13.71
C ARG A 38 -15.99 6.38 -13.71
N MET A 39 -15.94 5.58 -12.64
CA MET A 39 -16.67 4.30 -12.56
C MET A 39 -18.20 4.47 -12.61
N ARG A 40 -18.72 5.53 -11.97
CA ARG A 40 -20.16 5.82 -11.87
C ARG A 40 -20.64 6.80 -12.93
N ASN A 41 -19.75 7.27 -13.82
CA ASN A 41 -20.00 8.36 -14.77
C ASN A 41 -20.58 9.62 -14.08
N ASP A 42 -20.02 9.98 -12.92
CA ASP A 42 -20.46 11.10 -12.07
C ASP A 42 -19.49 12.29 -12.20
N SER A 43 -19.96 13.34 -12.90
CA SER A 43 -19.21 14.57 -13.12
C SER A 43 -19.02 15.39 -11.84
N HIS A 44 -19.95 15.32 -10.89
CA HIS A 44 -19.84 16.02 -9.61
C HIS A 44 -18.70 15.45 -8.77
N MET A 45 -18.57 14.12 -8.69
CA MET A 45 -17.42 13.48 -8.03
C MET A 45 -16.10 13.90 -8.70
N THR A 46 -16.07 13.96 -10.03
CA THR A 46 -14.87 14.44 -10.75
C THR A 46 -14.53 15.89 -10.42
N GLN A 47 -15.52 16.78 -10.25
CA GLN A 47 -15.30 18.15 -9.79
C GLN A 47 -14.76 18.21 -8.36
N LEU A 48 -15.25 17.36 -7.45
CA LEU A 48 -14.73 17.24 -6.08
C LEU A 48 -13.27 16.74 -6.07
N GLY A 49 -12.93 15.81 -6.97
CA GLY A 49 -11.56 15.34 -7.18
C GLY A 49 -10.62 16.48 -7.59
N ASN A 50 -11.03 17.27 -8.58
CA ASN A 50 -10.29 18.46 -9.03
C ASN A 50 -10.11 19.51 -7.93
N ALA A 51 -11.18 19.81 -7.18
CA ALA A 51 -11.11 20.75 -6.06
C ALA A 51 -10.16 20.26 -4.96
N SER A 52 -10.20 18.97 -4.66
CA SER A 52 -9.31 18.33 -3.68
C SER A 52 -7.85 18.37 -4.14
N LEU A 53 -7.58 18.07 -5.42
CA LEU A 53 -6.23 18.14 -5.97
C LEU A 53 -5.66 19.56 -5.88
N LYS A 54 -6.43 20.59 -6.29
CA LYS A 54 -6.02 22.00 -6.19
C LYS A 54 -5.63 22.39 -4.75
N ARG A 55 -6.42 21.93 -3.76
CA ARG A 55 -6.13 22.18 -2.33
C ARG A 55 -4.86 21.47 -1.86
N ILE A 56 -4.64 20.23 -2.29
CA ILE A 56 -3.43 19.48 -1.93
C ILE A 56 -2.19 20.18 -2.50
N MET A 57 -2.25 20.58 -3.78
CA MET A 57 -1.15 21.30 -4.43
C MET A 57 -0.83 22.63 -3.71
N SER A 58 -1.84 23.39 -3.28
CA SER A 58 -1.61 24.67 -2.59
C SER A 58 -1.04 24.54 -1.18
N LYS A 59 -1.19 23.39 -0.54
CA LYS A 59 -0.68 23.10 0.83
C LYS A 59 0.54 22.18 0.85
N MET A 60 1.01 21.73 -0.31
CA MET A 60 2.02 20.69 -0.43
C MET A 60 3.32 20.98 0.36
N GLY A 61 3.81 22.23 0.32
CA GLY A 61 5.02 22.64 1.05
C GLY A 61 4.90 22.63 2.58
N GLN A 62 3.69 22.45 3.14
CA GLN A 62 3.46 22.42 4.59
C GLN A 62 3.65 21.02 5.19
N ASN A 63 3.53 19.96 4.39
CA ASN A 63 3.67 18.58 4.88
C ASN A 63 5.15 18.16 4.88
N LYS A 64 5.71 17.95 6.07
CA LYS A 64 7.12 17.58 6.25
C LYS A 64 7.36 16.07 6.42
N LYS A 65 6.29 15.26 6.42
CA LYS A 65 6.40 13.81 6.63
C LYS A 65 6.73 13.13 5.31
N LEU A 66 7.68 12.18 5.34
CA LEU A 66 8.11 11.42 4.15
C LEU A 66 7.44 10.04 4.04
N PHE A 67 6.28 9.85 4.67
CA PHE A 67 5.55 8.58 4.63
C PHE A 67 4.52 8.52 3.50
N ILE A 68 4.23 7.31 3.03
CA ILE A 68 3.10 7.03 2.11
C ILE A 68 1.77 7.30 2.82
N GLU A 69 1.67 6.91 4.10
CA GLU A 69 0.41 6.93 4.84
C GLU A 69 -0.16 8.34 4.95
N ASP A 70 0.63 9.28 5.47
CA ASP A 70 0.19 10.62 5.87
C ASP A 70 1.12 11.75 5.38
N GLY A 71 2.08 11.44 4.49
CA GLY A 71 3.16 12.33 4.06
C GLY A 71 3.21 12.67 2.56
N VAL A 72 4.23 13.43 2.19
CA VAL A 72 4.48 13.91 0.81
C VAL A 72 4.78 12.78 -0.17
N VAL A 73 5.37 11.68 0.30
CA VAL A 73 5.58 10.50 -0.55
C VAL A 73 4.24 9.95 -1.04
N GLY A 74 3.24 9.87 -0.14
CA GLY A 74 1.88 9.46 -0.51
C GLY A 74 1.22 10.40 -1.52
N ILE A 75 1.42 11.72 -1.34
CA ILE A 75 0.95 12.75 -2.29
C ILE A 75 1.54 12.51 -3.68
N ALA A 76 2.87 12.35 -3.76
CA ALA A 76 3.58 12.22 -5.02
C ALA A 76 3.19 10.94 -5.79
N ILE A 77 3.04 9.82 -5.07
CA ILE A 77 2.54 8.56 -5.63
C ILE A 77 1.11 8.74 -6.14
N GLY A 78 0.25 9.43 -5.38
CA GLY A 78 -1.13 9.70 -5.79
C GLY A 78 -1.21 10.57 -7.06
N ILE A 79 -0.39 11.62 -7.17
CA ILE A 79 -0.31 12.44 -8.39
C ILE A 79 0.18 11.59 -9.58
N SER A 80 1.22 10.79 -9.38
CA SER A 80 1.73 9.87 -10.42
C SER A 80 0.64 8.91 -10.90
N PHE A 81 -0.15 8.35 -9.98
CA PHE A 81 -1.32 7.52 -10.30
C PHE A 81 -2.34 8.28 -11.15
N LEU A 82 -2.75 9.49 -10.74
CA LEU A 82 -3.76 10.27 -11.45
C LEU A 82 -3.33 10.61 -12.88
N LEU A 83 -2.06 10.99 -13.08
CA LEU A 83 -1.49 11.28 -14.40
C LEU A 83 -1.36 10.03 -15.27
N LYS A 84 -0.85 8.92 -14.70
CA LYS A 84 -0.64 7.65 -15.40
C LYS A 84 -1.95 7.09 -15.95
N TYR A 85 -3.02 7.14 -15.15
CA TYR A 85 -4.34 6.65 -15.54
C TYR A 85 -5.25 7.72 -16.13
N LYS A 86 -4.69 8.86 -16.56
CA LYS A 86 -5.37 9.94 -17.29
C LYS A 86 -6.62 10.47 -16.57
N TYR A 87 -6.59 10.51 -15.24
CA TYR A 87 -7.60 11.24 -14.45
C TYR A 87 -7.36 12.75 -14.52
N VAL A 88 -6.09 13.14 -14.70
CA VAL A 88 -5.64 14.51 -14.91
C VAL A 88 -4.57 14.55 -16.01
N GLU A 89 -4.44 15.70 -16.66
CA GLU A 89 -3.42 15.95 -17.68
C GLU A 89 -2.17 16.63 -17.08
N GLY A 90 -1.02 16.45 -17.73
CA GLY A 90 0.26 17.03 -17.32
C GLY A 90 1.45 16.10 -17.56
N ASP A 91 2.66 16.62 -17.42
CA ASP A 91 3.89 15.83 -17.37
C ASP A 91 4.27 15.56 -15.91
N VAL A 92 4.40 14.28 -15.56
CA VAL A 92 4.74 13.83 -14.20
C VAL A 92 6.14 14.28 -13.75
N ASN A 93 7.07 14.53 -14.69
CA ASN A 93 8.40 15.03 -14.37
C ASN A 93 8.38 16.51 -14.01
N ASP A 94 7.53 17.29 -14.66
CA ASP A 94 7.40 18.72 -14.40
C ASP A 94 6.62 18.95 -13.09
N VAL A 95 5.51 18.22 -12.90
CA VAL A 95 4.63 18.38 -11.73
C VAL A 95 5.31 17.99 -10.42
N LEU A 96 6.23 17.01 -10.45
CA LEU A 96 6.85 16.45 -9.24
C LEU A 96 8.27 16.94 -8.97
N GLN A 97 8.84 17.85 -9.78
CA GLN A 97 10.25 18.24 -9.67
C GLN A 97 10.63 18.74 -8.27
N ASP A 98 9.87 19.68 -7.69
CA ASP A 98 10.15 20.21 -6.35
C ASP A 98 9.99 19.14 -5.26
N ILE A 99 9.10 18.18 -5.48
CA ILE A 99 8.87 17.06 -4.57
C ILE A 99 10.02 16.05 -4.65
N ASP A 100 10.53 15.79 -5.86
CA ASP A 100 11.68 14.92 -6.09
C ASP A 100 12.90 15.45 -5.29
N ASP A 101 13.14 16.77 -5.31
CA ASP A 101 14.21 17.43 -4.56
C ASP A 101 14.00 17.39 -3.05
N TYR A 102 12.77 17.61 -2.59
CA TYR A 102 12.44 17.54 -1.16
C TYR A 102 12.64 16.12 -0.60
N ILE A 103 12.11 15.11 -1.29
CA ILE A 103 12.26 13.70 -0.88
C ILE A 103 13.72 13.28 -0.95
N TYR A 104 14.50 13.77 -1.93
CA TYR A 104 15.93 13.47 -2.02
C TYR A 104 16.70 14.00 -0.81
N LYS A 105 16.47 15.25 -0.41
CA LYS A 105 17.08 15.82 0.81
C LYS A 105 16.70 14.99 2.04
N GLY A 106 15.43 14.58 2.12
CA GLY A 106 14.95 13.68 3.17
C GLY A 106 15.65 12.32 3.16
N ALA A 107 15.88 11.75 1.98
CA ALA A 107 16.60 10.49 1.81
C ALA A 107 18.05 10.60 2.30
N CYS A 108 18.77 11.66 1.95
CA CYS A 108 20.14 11.89 2.43
C CYS A 108 20.19 11.93 3.97
N VAL A 109 19.27 12.69 4.60
CA VAL A 109 19.16 12.76 6.06
C VAL A 109 18.90 11.38 6.67
N VAL A 110 18.01 10.57 6.07
CA VAL A 110 17.72 9.21 6.53
C VAL A 110 18.93 8.28 6.40
N LEU A 111 19.72 8.42 5.35
CA LEU A 111 20.89 7.58 5.07
C LEU A 111 22.12 7.97 5.91
N GLU A 112 22.23 9.23 6.31
CA GLU A 112 23.31 9.76 7.17
C GLU A 112 23.01 9.54 8.66
N ASN A 113 21.74 9.45 9.05
CA ASN A 113 21.35 9.35 10.45
C ASN A 113 21.53 7.93 11.00
N GLU A 114 22.47 7.78 11.95
CA GLU A 114 22.43 6.74 12.98
C GLU A 114 21.39 7.13 14.05
N THR A 115 20.11 7.19 13.69
CA THR A 115 19.07 7.56 14.68
C THR A 115 18.91 6.50 15.76
N ALA A 116 18.45 6.94 16.93
CA ALA A 116 18.08 6.07 18.04
C ALA A 116 17.19 4.90 17.57
N PRO A 117 17.39 3.69 18.13
CA PRO A 117 16.83 2.44 17.61
C PRO A 117 15.31 2.43 17.43
N ASP A 118 14.54 3.28 18.11
CA ASP A 118 13.07 3.25 18.10
C ASP A 118 12.38 4.22 17.13
N THR A 119 13.14 5.00 16.34
CA THR A 119 12.53 5.92 15.38
C THR A 119 12.23 5.21 14.06
N LYS A 120 10.94 5.03 13.71
CA LYS A 120 10.56 4.50 12.40
C LYS A 120 10.99 5.48 11.31
N LEU A 121 11.98 5.08 10.52
CA LEU A 121 12.41 5.85 9.36
C LEU A 121 11.53 5.52 8.12
N PRO A 122 11.24 6.51 7.27
CA PRO A 122 10.43 6.34 6.06
C PRO A 122 11.20 5.67 4.90
N THR A 123 12.30 4.96 5.17
CA THR A 123 13.23 4.48 4.12
C THR A 123 12.55 3.57 3.10
N LEU A 124 11.66 2.69 3.52
CA LEU A 124 10.89 1.82 2.62
C LEU A 124 9.90 2.63 1.75
N ASP A 125 9.27 3.65 2.33
CA ASP A 125 8.34 4.53 1.61
C ASP A 125 9.08 5.38 0.56
N ILE A 126 10.26 5.90 0.91
CA ILE A 126 11.16 6.61 0.00
C ILE A 126 11.68 5.68 -1.12
N LEU A 127 12.03 4.43 -0.79
CA LEU A 127 12.43 3.43 -1.79
C LEU A 127 11.32 3.18 -2.81
N ILE A 128 10.08 2.97 -2.35
CA ILE A 128 8.90 2.77 -3.22
C ILE A 128 8.71 3.99 -4.12
N PHE A 129 8.83 5.20 -3.57
CA PHE A 129 8.76 6.43 -4.35
C PHE A 129 9.77 6.43 -5.51
N TYR A 130 11.05 6.20 -5.24
CA TYR A 130 12.07 6.23 -6.29
C TYR A 130 11.91 5.12 -7.32
N ILE A 131 11.32 3.96 -6.97
CA ILE A 131 10.96 2.93 -7.95
C ILE A 131 9.88 3.46 -8.91
N VAL A 132 8.84 4.12 -8.40
CA VAL A 132 7.81 4.75 -9.23
C VAL A 132 8.44 5.80 -10.15
N ARG A 133 9.28 6.69 -9.61
CA ARG A 133 9.98 7.72 -10.40
C ARG A 133 10.93 7.12 -11.46
N TYR A 134 11.62 6.03 -11.14
CA TYR A 134 12.51 5.34 -12.09
C TYR A 134 11.75 4.78 -13.31
N ILE A 135 10.53 4.29 -13.10
CA ILE A 135 9.68 3.76 -14.17
C ILE A 135 9.19 4.91 -15.05
N ASP A 136 8.79 6.03 -14.46
CA ASP A 136 8.17 7.15 -15.18
C ASP A 136 9.18 8.08 -15.87
N VAL A 137 10.41 8.16 -15.36
CA VAL A 137 11.41 9.09 -15.90
C VAL A 137 11.96 8.62 -17.25
N LYS A 138 11.94 9.54 -18.23
CA LYS A 138 12.48 9.31 -19.59
C LYS A 138 13.95 9.68 -19.71
N ALA A 139 14.41 10.69 -18.97
CA ALA A 139 15.77 11.21 -19.06
C ALA A 139 16.80 10.17 -18.56
N PRO A 140 17.75 9.71 -19.42
CA PRO A 140 18.67 8.63 -19.06
C PRO A 140 19.56 8.94 -17.85
N ALA A 141 20.03 10.17 -17.72
CA ALA A 141 20.87 10.59 -16.60
C ALA A 141 20.12 10.51 -15.26
N ARG A 142 18.88 11.01 -15.21
CA ARG A 142 18.00 10.91 -14.02
C ARG A 142 17.65 9.46 -13.72
N LYS A 143 17.36 8.65 -14.74
CA LYS A 143 17.10 7.22 -14.59
C LYS A 143 18.28 6.48 -13.96
N ARG A 144 19.51 6.74 -14.43
CA ARG A 144 20.73 6.16 -13.85
C ARG A 144 20.93 6.60 -12.40
N PHE A 145 20.67 7.87 -12.11
CA PHE A 145 20.75 8.40 -10.74
C PHE A 145 19.76 7.72 -9.80
N TYR A 146 18.46 7.66 -10.16
CA TYR A 146 17.46 6.95 -9.35
C TYR A 146 17.81 5.47 -9.18
N GLY A 147 18.36 4.81 -10.22
CA GLY A 147 18.82 3.43 -10.11
C GLY A 147 19.87 3.22 -9.01
N LYS A 148 20.86 4.13 -8.91
CA LYS A 148 21.86 4.09 -7.84
C LYS A 148 21.26 4.37 -6.46
N LEU A 149 20.33 5.32 -6.38
CA LEU A 149 19.68 5.67 -5.12
C LEU A 149 18.80 4.53 -4.60
N ILE A 150 18.05 3.87 -5.48
CA ILE A 150 17.29 2.64 -5.19
C ILE A 150 18.24 1.58 -4.62
N GLU A 151 19.39 1.36 -5.27
CA GLU A 151 20.39 0.39 -4.80
C GLU A 151 20.91 0.70 -3.40
N HIS A 152 21.21 1.96 -3.13
CA HIS A 152 21.69 2.38 -1.83
C HIS A 152 20.60 2.26 -0.74
N LEU A 153 19.36 2.66 -1.05
CA LEU A 153 18.23 2.60 -0.11
C LEU A 153 17.87 1.15 0.29
N PHE A 154 17.77 0.21 -0.66
CA PHE A 154 17.44 -1.17 -0.27
C PHE A 154 18.58 -1.82 0.51
N ASN A 155 19.84 -1.50 0.21
CA ASN A 155 20.98 -1.99 0.97
C ASN A 155 20.96 -1.43 2.40
N HIS A 156 20.63 -0.15 2.55
CA HIS A 156 20.48 0.48 3.87
C HIS A 156 19.38 -0.20 4.69
N ILE A 157 18.18 -0.41 4.10
CA ILE A 157 17.08 -1.12 4.79
C ILE A 157 17.54 -2.52 5.21
N TYR A 158 18.24 -3.24 4.33
CA TYR A 158 18.74 -4.57 4.66
C TYR A 158 19.74 -4.53 5.81
N ILE A 159 20.79 -3.69 5.75
CA ILE A 159 21.86 -3.65 6.75
C ILE A 159 21.35 -3.17 8.11
N HIS A 160 20.49 -2.15 8.14
CA HIS A 160 20.02 -1.51 9.36
C HIS A 160 18.65 -2.00 9.84
N ARG A 161 18.19 -3.16 9.35
CA ARG A 161 16.95 -3.77 9.84
C ARG A 161 17.08 -4.13 11.33
N GLN A 162 16.03 -3.87 12.10
CA GLN A 162 15.96 -4.29 13.51
C GLN A 162 15.77 -5.81 13.61
N ASP A 163 16.11 -6.40 14.77
CA ASP A 163 15.88 -7.83 15.02
C ASP A 163 14.39 -8.22 14.92
N SER A 164 13.50 -7.30 15.30
CA SER A 164 12.05 -7.44 15.23
C SER A 164 11.48 -7.37 13.81
N PHE A 165 12.30 -7.08 12.78
CA PHE A 165 11.84 -6.81 11.42
C PHE A 165 10.94 -7.92 10.84
N TYR A 166 11.24 -9.17 11.19
CA TYR A 166 10.47 -10.32 10.74
C TYR A 166 9.41 -10.81 11.73
N GLN A 167 9.36 -10.25 12.94
CA GLN A 167 8.41 -10.63 13.99
C GLN A 167 6.98 -10.54 13.47
N GLU A 168 6.15 -11.50 13.86
CA GLU A 168 4.75 -11.54 13.50
C GLU A 168 4.00 -10.29 14.01
N SER A 169 3.15 -9.70 13.16
CA SER A 169 2.30 -8.58 13.55
C SER A 169 1.01 -9.08 14.20
N TYR A 170 0.67 -8.53 15.35
CA TYR A 170 -0.62 -8.76 16.01
C TYR A 170 -1.26 -7.42 16.38
N PRO A 171 -2.47 -7.08 15.87
CA PRO A 171 -3.28 -7.83 14.91
C PRO A 171 -2.70 -7.83 13.48
N PHE A 172 -3.32 -8.57 12.56
CA PHE A 172 -2.95 -8.64 11.13
C PHE A 172 -2.79 -7.24 10.50
N ARG A 173 -1.74 -7.08 9.68
CA ARG A 173 -1.48 -5.88 8.89
C ARG A 173 -0.95 -6.20 7.49
N LEU A 174 -1.61 -5.68 6.46
CA LEU A 174 -1.21 -5.87 5.06
C LEU A 174 0.13 -5.18 4.76
N LYS A 175 0.34 -3.94 5.23
CA LYS A 175 1.63 -3.23 5.14
C LYS A 175 2.55 -3.62 6.30
N LYS A 176 2.98 -4.89 6.34
CA LYS A 176 4.08 -5.33 7.21
C LYS A 176 5.42 -5.02 6.52
N ASP A 177 6.28 -4.25 7.17
CA ASP A 177 7.49 -3.69 6.54
C ASP A 177 8.41 -4.79 5.95
N SER A 178 8.63 -5.91 6.63
CA SER A 178 9.46 -7.01 6.10
C SER A 178 8.88 -7.67 4.86
N TYR A 179 7.58 -7.93 4.86
CA TYR A 179 6.90 -8.58 3.74
C TYR A 179 6.80 -7.65 2.54
N LEU A 180 6.50 -6.37 2.78
CA LEU A 180 6.51 -5.34 1.75
C LEU A 180 7.92 -5.15 1.19
N PHE A 181 8.95 -5.15 2.02
CA PHE A 181 10.34 -5.04 1.57
C PHE A 181 10.73 -6.18 0.63
N LEU A 182 10.36 -7.44 0.94
CA LEU A 182 10.60 -8.57 0.04
C LEU A 182 9.88 -8.41 -1.32
N CYS A 183 8.61 -7.98 -1.31
CA CYS A 183 7.89 -7.67 -2.55
C CYS A 183 8.56 -6.53 -3.34
N VAL A 184 9.06 -5.51 -2.65
CA VAL A 184 9.80 -4.40 -3.24
C VAL A 184 11.12 -4.87 -3.86
N LEU A 185 11.88 -5.75 -3.21
CA LEU A 185 13.08 -6.37 -3.78
C LEU A 185 12.76 -7.13 -5.07
N VAL A 186 11.67 -7.90 -5.09
CA VAL A 186 11.21 -8.57 -6.32
C VAL A 186 10.88 -7.56 -7.42
N TRP A 187 10.23 -6.45 -7.08
CA TRP A 187 9.93 -5.40 -8.05
C TRP A 187 11.23 -4.79 -8.63
N ILE A 188 12.20 -4.45 -7.78
CA ILE A 188 13.51 -3.92 -8.18
C ILE A 188 14.26 -4.93 -9.07
N TYR A 189 14.22 -6.21 -8.70
CA TYR A 189 14.81 -7.30 -9.49
C TYR A 189 14.19 -7.39 -10.89
N LYS A 190 12.86 -7.28 -11.00
CA LYS A 190 12.16 -7.35 -12.29
C LYS A 190 12.44 -6.16 -13.22
N ILE A 191 12.69 -4.97 -12.67
CA ILE A 191 13.09 -3.81 -13.48
C ILE A 191 14.60 -3.80 -13.81
N GLY A 192 15.35 -4.83 -13.39
CA GLY A 192 16.74 -5.05 -13.78
C GLY A 192 17.79 -4.33 -12.93
N ILE A 193 17.43 -3.81 -11.76
CA ILE A 193 18.36 -3.09 -10.88
C ILE A 193 18.99 -4.08 -9.90
N ALA A 194 20.33 -4.09 -9.82
CA ALA A 194 21.12 -4.81 -8.81
C ALA A 194 20.71 -6.28 -8.59
N GLN A 195 20.28 -6.98 -9.65
CA GLN A 195 19.69 -8.34 -9.57
C GLN A 195 20.57 -9.33 -8.80
N LYS A 196 21.89 -9.32 -9.02
CA LYS A 196 22.84 -10.17 -8.29
C LYS A 196 22.85 -9.89 -6.79
N ARG A 197 22.88 -8.62 -6.39
CA ARG A 197 22.87 -8.22 -4.97
C ARG A 197 21.55 -8.61 -4.31
N ILE A 198 20.43 -8.40 -4.99
CA ILE A 198 19.11 -8.81 -4.51
C ILE A 198 19.05 -10.32 -4.33
N GLY A 199 19.58 -11.09 -5.30
CA GLY A 199 19.71 -12.55 -5.17
C GLY A 199 20.45 -12.95 -3.89
N HIS A 200 21.62 -12.35 -3.63
CA HIS A 200 22.36 -12.63 -2.39
C HIS A 200 21.58 -12.25 -1.13
N ILE A 201 20.89 -11.10 -1.10
CA ILE A 201 20.06 -10.71 0.04
C ILE A 201 18.95 -11.75 0.28
N LEU A 202 18.29 -12.22 -0.78
CA LEU A 202 17.23 -13.22 -0.67
C LEU A 202 17.78 -14.55 -0.15
N GLU A 203 18.95 -15.00 -0.60
CA GLU A 203 19.64 -16.18 -0.06
C GLU A 203 19.97 -16.02 1.43
N GLU A 204 20.53 -14.88 1.84
CA GLU A 204 20.89 -14.60 3.23
C GLU A 204 19.65 -14.57 4.16
N ILE A 205 18.48 -14.20 3.65
CA ILE A 205 17.23 -14.13 4.43
C ILE A 205 16.59 -15.51 4.61
N LYS A 206 16.81 -16.47 3.71
CA LYS A 206 16.16 -17.79 3.73
C LYS A 206 16.23 -18.50 5.09
N PRO A 207 17.41 -18.65 5.74
CA PRO A 207 17.50 -19.43 6.98
C PRO A 207 16.60 -18.86 8.09
N PHE A 208 16.52 -17.54 8.16
CA PHE A 208 15.66 -16.87 9.12
C PHE A 208 14.18 -17.04 8.75
N LEU A 209 13.81 -16.65 7.52
CA LEU A 209 12.39 -16.61 7.14
C LEU A 209 11.77 -18.01 7.01
N PHE A 210 12.54 -19.01 6.56
CA PHE A 210 12.05 -20.38 6.42
C PHE A 210 11.88 -21.07 7.79
N SER A 211 12.48 -20.52 8.85
CA SER A 211 12.21 -20.93 10.22
C SER A 211 10.96 -20.29 10.82
N CYS A 212 10.42 -19.25 10.18
CA CYS A 212 9.24 -18.56 10.65
C CYS A 212 7.97 -19.31 10.27
N PHE A 213 7.13 -19.59 11.27
CA PHE A 213 5.79 -20.13 11.07
C PHE A 213 4.78 -19.26 11.84
N PRO A 214 4.15 -18.27 11.18
CA PRO A 214 3.22 -17.36 11.84
C PRO A 214 2.09 -18.12 12.55
N VAL A 215 1.68 -17.62 13.72
CA VAL A 215 0.58 -18.15 14.51
C VAL A 215 -0.75 -17.85 13.83
N LEU A 216 -0.97 -16.59 13.42
CA LEU A 216 -2.17 -16.19 12.69
C LEU A 216 -2.15 -16.75 11.27
N HIS A 217 -3.25 -17.38 10.86
CA HIS A 217 -3.49 -17.86 9.51
C HIS A 217 -3.43 -16.70 8.51
N ALA A 218 -3.90 -15.50 8.89
CA ALA A 218 -3.80 -14.28 8.07
C ALA A 218 -2.35 -13.91 7.74
N ASN A 219 -1.47 -13.95 8.74
CA ASN A 219 -0.05 -13.67 8.56
C ASN A 219 0.67 -14.80 7.81
N ARG A 220 0.24 -16.06 8.02
CA ARG A 220 0.71 -17.23 7.28
C ARG A 220 0.36 -17.12 5.80
N PHE A 221 -0.87 -16.72 5.48
CA PHE A 221 -1.33 -16.47 4.11
C PHE A 221 -0.56 -15.33 3.44
N GLN A 222 -0.29 -14.25 4.18
CA GLN A 222 0.53 -13.14 3.68
C GLN A 222 1.98 -13.58 3.40
N LEU A 223 2.62 -14.30 4.32
CA LEU A 223 3.97 -14.81 4.13
C LEU A 223 4.05 -15.82 2.97
N MET A 224 3.08 -16.73 2.87
CA MET A 224 2.91 -17.66 1.75
C MET A 224 2.84 -16.90 0.42
N THR A 225 2.03 -15.83 0.36
CA THR A 225 1.87 -14.98 -0.83
C THR A 225 3.17 -14.30 -1.24
N VAL A 226 3.90 -13.76 -0.26
CA VAL A 226 5.20 -13.10 -0.49
C VAL A 226 6.25 -14.11 -0.95
N ALA A 227 6.30 -15.29 -0.33
CA ALA A 227 7.23 -16.35 -0.71
C ALA A 227 6.96 -16.87 -2.14
N ARG A 228 5.69 -17.03 -2.51
CA ARG A 228 5.27 -17.31 -3.90
C ARG A 228 5.72 -16.23 -4.87
N CYS A 229 5.57 -14.96 -4.51
CA CYS A 229 6.03 -13.82 -5.31
C CYS A 229 7.54 -13.88 -5.56
N VAL A 230 8.34 -14.08 -4.50
CA VAL A 230 9.80 -14.23 -4.59
C VAL A 230 10.16 -15.43 -5.46
N GLY A 231 9.66 -16.63 -5.13
CA GLY A 231 9.98 -17.85 -5.85
C GLY A 231 9.63 -17.79 -7.34
N LYS A 232 8.46 -17.23 -7.68
CA LYS A 232 8.01 -17.08 -9.08
C LYS A 232 8.91 -16.14 -9.87
N PHE A 233 9.19 -14.94 -9.35
CA PHE A 233 9.80 -13.88 -10.15
C PHE A 233 11.34 -13.87 -10.10
N VAL A 234 11.93 -14.52 -9.09
CA VAL A 234 13.39 -14.73 -8.99
C VAL A 234 13.79 -16.13 -9.47
N ASN A 235 12.81 -16.99 -9.78
CA ASN A 235 13.00 -18.36 -10.26
C ASN A 235 13.74 -19.25 -9.24
N ASP A 236 13.33 -19.16 -7.98
CA ASP A 236 13.90 -19.92 -6.88
C ASP A 236 12.89 -20.93 -6.33
N LYS A 237 13.20 -22.22 -6.49
CA LYS A 237 12.32 -23.34 -6.11
C LYS A 237 12.23 -23.55 -4.60
N GLU A 238 13.22 -23.12 -3.83
CA GLU A 238 13.19 -23.29 -2.37
C GLU A 238 12.12 -22.37 -1.76
N TRP A 239 11.98 -21.15 -2.27
CA TRP A 239 10.91 -20.23 -1.89
C TRP A 239 9.52 -20.76 -2.23
N VAL A 240 9.36 -21.40 -3.40
CA VAL A 240 8.10 -22.05 -3.77
C VAL A 240 7.78 -23.19 -2.81
N THR A 241 8.77 -24.05 -2.52
CA THR A 241 8.62 -25.17 -1.58
C THR A 241 8.25 -24.69 -0.18
N PHE A 242 8.88 -23.61 0.30
CA PHE A 242 8.55 -22.99 1.58
C PHE A 242 7.11 -22.45 1.57
N ALA A 243 6.70 -21.78 0.50
CA ALA A 243 5.34 -21.26 0.38
C ALA A 243 4.29 -22.38 0.37
N ASP A 244 4.56 -23.51 -0.29
CA ASP A 244 3.63 -24.63 -0.35
C ASP A 244 3.41 -25.26 1.03
N ARG A 245 4.47 -25.39 1.86
CA ARG A 245 4.35 -25.84 3.26
C ARG A 245 3.48 -24.90 4.10
N LEU A 246 3.61 -23.58 3.89
CA LEU A 246 2.73 -22.61 4.56
C LEU A 246 1.29 -22.78 4.08
N ALA A 247 1.08 -22.96 2.77
CA ALA A 247 -0.24 -23.09 2.15
C ALA A 247 -1.05 -24.28 2.68
N GLU A 248 -0.38 -25.40 2.99
CA GLU A 248 -1.01 -26.57 3.62
C GLU A 248 -1.69 -26.24 4.96
N ASN A 249 -1.21 -25.20 5.63
CA ASN A 249 -1.67 -24.77 6.95
C ASN A 249 -2.46 -23.46 6.89
N VAL A 250 -2.86 -22.99 5.72
CA VAL A 250 -3.73 -21.81 5.60
C VAL A 250 -5.18 -22.26 5.44
N ASP A 251 -6.02 -21.85 6.38
CA ASP A 251 -7.48 -22.00 6.31
C ASP A 251 -8.12 -20.63 6.12
N MET A 252 -8.63 -20.38 4.91
CA MET A 252 -9.27 -19.11 4.54
C MET A 252 -10.57 -18.85 5.31
N ASN A 253 -11.36 -19.87 5.62
CA ASN A 253 -12.60 -19.70 6.38
C ASN A 253 -12.26 -19.35 7.83
N TYR A 254 -11.25 -19.99 8.41
CA TYR A 254 -10.77 -19.64 9.74
C TYR A 254 -10.30 -18.18 9.84
N ILE A 255 -9.54 -17.69 8.84
CA ILE A 255 -9.12 -16.28 8.78
C ILE A 255 -10.34 -15.35 8.79
N LEU A 256 -11.29 -15.61 7.88
CA LEU A 256 -12.40 -14.69 7.61
C LEU A 256 -13.48 -14.72 8.70
N GLU A 257 -13.67 -15.85 9.37
CA GLU A 257 -14.73 -16.04 10.37
C GLU A 257 -14.24 -16.02 11.82
N LYS A 258 -12.97 -16.35 12.10
CA LYS A 258 -12.44 -16.49 13.48
C LYS A 258 -11.36 -15.48 13.82
N GLU A 259 -10.40 -15.22 12.93
CA GLU A 259 -9.30 -14.29 13.23
C GLU A 259 -9.71 -12.82 13.04
N LEU A 260 -10.49 -12.52 12.00
CA LEU A 260 -10.91 -11.16 11.67
C LEU A 260 -12.28 -10.85 12.28
N ALA A 261 -12.27 -10.10 13.39
CA ALA A 261 -13.48 -9.72 14.10
C ALA A 261 -14.40 -8.81 13.27
N ASP A 262 -15.62 -8.58 13.75
CA ASP A 262 -16.67 -7.88 13.01
C ASP A 262 -16.23 -6.56 12.35
N LYS A 263 -15.42 -5.77 13.05
CA LYS A 263 -14.97 -4.44 12.61
C LYS A 263 -13.72 -4.47 11.73
N ASN A 264 -13.07 -5.63 11.56
CA ASN A 264 -11.86 -5.78 10.76
C ASN A 264 -12.20 -5.90 9.27
N ILE A 265 -12.66 -4.80 8.67
CA ILE A 265 -12.98 -4.74 7.24
C ILE A 265 -12.05 -3.85 6.42
N LEU A 266 -11.17 -3.08 7.05
CA LEU A 266 -10.34 -2.09 6.37
C LEU A 266 -9.24 -2.73 5.50
N PRO A 267 -8.76 -2.03 4.44
CA PRO A 267 -7.73 -2.57 3.56
C PRO A 267 -6.44 -3.00 4.27
N GLN A 268 -5.96 -2.25 5.27
CA GLN A 268 -4.72 -2.61 5.95
C GLN A 268 -4.89 -3.66 7.04
N THR A 269 -6.06 -3.80 7.65
CA THR A 269 -6.23 -4.55 8.92
C THR A 269 -7.42 -5.53 8.91
N GLY A 270 -7.98 -5.81 7.75
CA GLY A 270 -9.25 -6.52 7.64
C GLY A 270 -9.44 -7.37 6.39
N VAL A 271 -10.67 -7.81 6.19
CA VAL A 271 -11.04 -8.78 5.14
C VAL A 271 -10.72 -8.28 3.72
N ILE A 272 -10.74 -6.96 3.48
CA ILE A 272 -10.33 -6.39 2.19
C ILE A 272 -8.84 -6.64 1.93
N GLY A 273 -7.98 -6.57 2.95
CA GLY A 273 -6.57 -6.90 2.82
C GLY A 273 -6.33 -8.37 2.47
N ILE A 274 -7.13 -9.28 3.06
CA ILE A 274 -7.10 -10.71 2.71
C ILE A 274 -7.57 -10.93 1.28
N TRP A 275 -8.63 -10.24 0.85
CA TRP A 275 -9.09 -10.28 -0.53
C TRP A 275 -8.00 -9.80 -1.49
N LEU A 276 -7.31 -8.69 -1.21
CA LEU A 276 -6.20 -8.20 -2.03
C LEU A 276 -5.06 -9.23 -2.15
N LEU A 277 -4.74 -9.95 -1.08
CA LEU A 277 -3.75 -11.03 -1.12
C LEU A 277 -4.23 -12.21 -1.96
N LYS A 278 -5.51 -12.56 -1.90
CA LYS A 278 -6.13 -13.59 -2.76
C LYS A 278 -5.99 -13.18 -4.23
N GLU A 279 -6.44 -11.99 -4.60
CA GLU A 279 -6.34 -11.48 -5.97
C GLU A 279 -4.89 -11.43 -6.46
N PHE A 280 -3.95 -11.06 -5.58
CA PHE A 280 -2.55 -11.05 -5.94
C PHE A 280 -2.00 -12.44 -6.25
N ASN A 281 -2.42 -13.48 -5.51
CA ASN A 281 -2.08 -14.87 -5.84
C ASN A 281 -2.66 -15.28 -7.19
N LEU A 282 -3.93 -14.96 -7.46
CA LEU A 282 -4.60 -15.28 -8.72
C LEU A 282 -3.90 -14.58 -9.91
N TRP A 283 -3.55 -13.30 -9.76
CA TRP A 283 -2.77 -12.56 -10.75
C TRP A 283 -1.38 -13.20 -10.98
N MET A 284 -0.77 -13.73 -9.93
CA MET A 284 0.46 -14.52 -10.02
C MET A 284 0.23 -15.95 -10.56
N GLY A 285 -0.99 -16.33 -10.94
CA GLY A 285 -1.31 -17.64 -11.50
C GLY A 285 -1.28 -18.79 -10.49
N PHE A 286 -1.32 -18.48 -9.18
CA PHE A 286 -1.43 -19.48 -8.14
C PHE A 286 -2.89 -19.74 -7.81
N ALA A 287 -3.25 -21.02 -7.67
CA ALA A 287 -4.54 -21.38 -7.12
C ALA A 287 -4.60 -20.99 -5.62
N VAL A 288 -5.73 -20.42 -5.24
CA VAL A 288 -6.11 -20.23 -3.84
C VAL A 288 -7.37 -21.05 -3.63
N ARG A 289 -7.43 -21.86 -2.56
CA ARG A 289 -8.64 -22.62 -2.24
C ARG A 289 -9.78 -21.62 -2.08
N ASP A 290 -10.77 -21.72 -2.96
CA ASP A 290 -11.90 -20.79 -2.97
C ASP A 290 -12.72 -20.97 -1.70
N SER A 291 -12.81 -19.91 -0.90
CA SER A 291 -13.93 -19.74 0.00
C SER A 291 -15.05 -19.06 -0.78
N SER A 292 -16.25 -19.63 -0.77
CA SER A 292 -17.49 -18.99 -1.24
C SER A 292 -17.92 -17.87 -0.28
N TYR A 293 -16.96 -17.07 0.17
CA TYR A 293 -17.15 -16.07 1.21
C TYR A 293 -17.71 -14.79 0.62
N ASP A 294 -18.80 -14.31 1.19
CA ASP A 294 -19.47 -13.11 0.75
C ASP A 294 -18.80 -11.86 1.35
N PHE A 295 -17.76 -11.38 0.67
CA PHE A 295 -17.03 -10.17 1.06
C PHE A 295 -17.92 -8.92 1.04
N GLU A 296 -18.86 -8.81 0.08
CA GLU A 296 -19.74 -7.65 -0.02
C GLU A 296 -20.67 -7.59 1.19
N LYS A 297 -21.37 -8.67 1.49
CA LYS A 297 -22.25 -8.77 2.66
C LYS A 297 -21.47 -8.48 3.94
N ARG A 298 -20.30 -9.10 4.12
CA ARG A 298 -19.44 -8.89 5.29
C ARG A 298 -19.13 -7.42 5.52
N VAL A 299 -18.76 -6.71 4.45
CA VAL A 299 -18.40 -5.29 4.51
C VAL A 299 -19.64 -4.45 4.80
N ILE A 300 -20.78 -4.71 4.16
CA ILE A 300 -22.00 -3.92 4.32
C ILE A 300 -22.60 -4.05 5.73
N GLU A 301 -22.56 -5.24 6.32
CA GLU A 301 -23.20 -5.55 7.60
C GLU A 301 -22.31 -5.25 8.82
N SER A 302 -21.05 -4.87 8.62
CA SER A 302 -20.10 -4.62 9.73
C SER A 302 -20.55 -3.51 10.68
N SER A 303 -20.43 -3.73 11.99
CA SER A 303 -20.69 -2.71 13.02
C SER A 303 -19.65 -1.58 13.07
N ILE A 304 -18.61 -1.60 12.23
CA ILE A 304 -17.67 -0.46 12.14
C ILE A 304 -18.39 0.80 11.66
N TRP A 305 -19.45 0.67 10.85
CA TRP A 305 -20.18 1.80 10.30
C TRP A 305 -20.82 2.66 11.38
N ASP A 306 -21.31 2.06 12.46
CA ASP A 306 -21.81 2.78 13.62
C ASP A 306 -20.73 3.69 14.22
N ARG A 307 -19.49 3.20 14.32
CA ARG A 307 -18.37 3.97 14.86
C ARG A 307 -17.98 5.09 13.90
N ILE A 308 -17.83 4.79 12.61
CA ILE A 308 -17.54 5.78 11.56
C ILE A 308 -18.59 6.91 11.54
N GLU A 309 -19.86 6.57 11.83
CA GLU A 309 -20.94 7.58 11.84
C GLU A 309 -21.01 8.38 13.15
N LYS A 310 -20.70 7.79 14.30
CA LYS A 310 -20.91 8.43 15.62
C LYS A 310 -19.65 9.04 16.23
N ASP A 311 -18.47 8.54 15.89
CA ASP A 311 -17.18 8.93 16.47
C ASP A 311 -16.38 9.78 15.47
N ALA A 312 -16.32 11.09 15.70
CA ALA A 312 -15.67 12.04 14.81
C ALA A 312 -14.13 11.87 14.76
N GLU A 313 -13.51 11.48 15.88
CA GLU A 313 -12.08 11.21 15.96
C GLU A 313 -11.74 9.90 15.23
N PHE A 314 -12.58 8.89 15.36
CA PHE A 314 -12.42 7.68 14.55
C PHE A 314 -12.58 7.98 13.06
N PHE A 315 -13.62 8.74 12.69
CA PHE A 315 -13.82 9.14 11.30
C PHE A 315 -12.61 9.89 10.71
N SER A 316 -12.03 10.84 11.46
CA SER A 316 -10.87 11.62 11.00
C SER A 316 -9.62 10.76 10.74
N ASN A 317 -9.51 9.59 11.36
CA ASN A 317 -8.42 8.65 11.12
C ASN A 317 -8.70 7.64 9.99
N TYR A 318 -9.96 7.43 9.62
CA TYR A 318 -10.40 6.36 8.71
C TYR A 318 -11.31 6.85 7.58
N TYR A 319 -11.20 8.11 7.15
CA TYR A 319 -11.99 8.64 6.03
C TYR A 319 -11.36 8.33 4.66
N SER A 320 -10.04 8.11 4.60
CA SER A 320 -9.25 8.00 3.36
C SER A 320 -9.16 6.56 2.82
N LEU A 321 -8.13 6.22 2.03
CA LEU A 321 -8.03 4.91 1.35
C LEU A 321 -7.90 3.74 2.32
N ASP A 322 -7.19 3.87 3.44
CA ASP A 322 -7.24 2.87 4.51
C ASP A 322 -8.44 3.13 5.43
N GLY A 323 -9.63 3.18 4.85
CA GLY A 323 -10.81 3.77 5.49
C GLY A 323 -12.03 3.73 4.58
N TYR A 324 -12.99 4.62 4.85
CA TYR A 324 -14.26 4.73 4.14
C TYR A 324 -14.07 4.75 2.61
N CYS A 325 -13.16 5.61 2.09
CA CYS A 325 -12.95 5.74 0.66
C CYS A 325 -12.48 4.43 0.02
N GLY A 326 -11.50 3.73 0.62
CA GLY A 326 -11.03 2.45 0.07
C GLY A 326 -12.09 1.35 0.14
N VAL A 327 -12.85 1.28 1.24
CA VAL A 327 -13.95 0.33 1.37
C VAL A 327 -15.05 0.60 0.33
N ARG A 328 -15.36 1.87 0.07
CA ARG A 328 -16.36 2.24 -0.94
C ARG A 328 -15.90 1.87 -2.35
N MET A 329 -14.63 2.12 -2.68
CA MET A 329 -14.04 1.71 -3.96
C MET A 329 -14.05 0.19 -4.14
N PHE A 330 -13.74 -0.55 -3.08
CA PHE A 330 -13.81 -2.01 -3.09
C PHE A 330 -15.22 -2.53 -3.43
N LEU A 331 -16.26 -1.97 -2.82
CA LEU A 331 -17.63 -2.35 -3.12
C LEU A 331 -18.07 -2.00 -4.54
N ASP A 332 -17.65 -0.82 -5.04
CA ASP A 332 -17.94 -0.45 -6.43
C ASP A 332 -17.25 -1.40 -7.42
N TYR A 333 -16.04 -1.86 -7.09
CA TYR A 333 -15.31 -2.85 -7.89
C TYR A 333 -16.03 -4.21 -7.92
N LEU A 334 -16.44 -4.73 -6.76
CA LEU A 334 -17.16 -6.01 -6.69
C LEU A 334 -18.46 -6.00 -7.51
N ARG A 335 -19.20 -4.88 -7.45
CA ARG A 335 -20.45 -4.74 -8.22
C ARG A 335 -20.22 -4.75 -9.73
N GLN A 336 -19.17 -4.09 -10.20
CA GLN A 336 -18.82 -4.13 -11.62
C GLN A 336 -18.43 -5.54 -12.09
N GLN A 337 -17.80 -6.35 -11.24
CA GLN A 337 -17.49 -7.74 -11.60
C GLN A 337 -18.73 -8.62 -11.71
N ASN A 338 -19.78 -8.34 -10.95
CA ASN A 338 -21.04 -9.11 -10.98
C ASN A 338 -21.97 -8.70 -12.14
N GLU A 339 -21.72 -7.57 -12.80
CA GLU A 339 -22.48 -7.08 -13.96
C GLU A 339 -21.91 -7.53 -15.32
N ILE A 340 -20.77 -8.23 -15.31
CA ILE A 340 -20.10 -8.85 -16.48
C ILE A 340 -20.32 -10.35 -16.44
#